data_AF-A0A519KKL4-F1
#
_entry.id   AF-A0A519KKL4-F1
#
_cell.length_a   1.000
_cell.length_b   1.000
_cell.length_c   1.000
_cell.angle_alpha   90.00
_cell.angle_beta   90.00
_cell.angle_gamma   90.00
#
_symmetry.space_group_name_H-M   'P 1'
#
loop_
_entity.id
_entity.type
_entity.pdbx_description
1 polymer ?
#
loop_
_entity_poly.entity_id
_entity_poly.type
_entity_poly.pdbx_seq_one_letter_code
_entity_poly.pdbx_strand_id
1 'polypeptide(L)'
;VGQNGFQAIDARPGDIVAGTDTRQTVLTKLGTPSTTSAFESDTIWYYMNQVTEKYTYNRPQVTQRSVTEITFNDAGQVAGVRTLGLADGDRIAMNGRETPTRGRQLTILEQLLGNVARGQLPRTEEDQPGQRRPD
;
A
#
# COMPACT_ATOMS: atom_id res chain seq x y z
N VAL A 1 -15.46 -0.80 18.56
CA VAL A 1 -14.12 -0.22 18.33
C VAL A 1 -13.14 -1.37 18.23
N GLY A 2 -12.30 -1.42 17.20
CA GLY A 2 -11.29 -2.46 17.02
C GLY A 2 -9.90 -1.83 16.97
N GLN A 3 -8.96 -2.39 17.73
CA GLN A 3 -7.57 -1.95 17.76
C GLN A 3 -6.69 -3.00 17.09
N ASN A 4 -5.82 -2.57 16.17
CA ASN A 4 -4.94 -3.46 15.40
C ASN A 4 -3.51 -2.89 15.37
N GLY A 5 -2.52 -3.76 15.17
CA GLY A 5 -1.11 -3.40 15.09
C GLY A 5 -0.36 -3.56 16.41
N PHE A 6 0.77 -2.86 16.53
CA PHE A 6 1.64 -2.88 17.70
C PHE A 6 0.88 -2.52 18.99
N GLN A 7 1.09 -3.29 20.04
CA GLN A 7 0.52 -3.03 21.37
C GLN A 7 1.66 -2.75 22.34
N ALA A 8 1.71 -1.53 22.87
CA ALA A 8 2.66 -1.19 23.93
C ALA A 8 2.20 -1.88 25.22
N ILE A 9 3.09 -2.67 25.83
CA ILE A 9 2.87 -3.24 27.17
C ILE A 9 3.70 -2.42 28.16
N ASP A 10 5.03 -2.51 28.05
CA ASP A 10 5.96 -1.87 28.99
C ASP A 10 6.71 -0.66 28.40
N ALA A 11 6.86 -0.62 27.07
CA ALA A 11 7.56 0.45 26.36
C ALA A 11 6.78 0.88 25.11
N ARG A 12 6.74 2.19 24.84
CA ARG A 12 6.15 2.72 23.60
C ARG A 12 7.25 3.04 22.59
N PRO A 13 6.98 2.93 21.28
CA PRO A 13 7.97 3.23 20.26
C PRO A 13 8.53 4.66 20.33
N GLY A 14 7.71 5.62 20.75
CA GLY A 14 8.16 7.01 20.95
C GLY A 14 9.09 7.22 22.14
N ASP A 15 9.26 6.22 23.02
CA ASP A 15 10.17 6.29 24.17
C ASP A 15 11.61 5.86 23.79
N ILE A 16 11.85 5.47 22.53
CA ILE A 16 13.19 5.16 22.00
C ILE A 16 14.02 6.43 21.85
N VAL A 17 15.29 6.37 22.27
CA VAL A 17 16.17 7.53 22.36
C VAL A 17 17.27 7.45 21.30
N ALA A 18 17.27 8.42 20.38
CA ALA A 18 18.31 8.58 19.38
C ALA A 18 19.70 8.81 20.01
N GLY A 19 20.74 8.26 19.39
CA GLY A 19 22.12 8.28 19.88
C GLY A 19 22.42 7.36 21.06
N THR A 20 21.39 6.80 21.72
CA THR A 20 21.54 5.91 22.88
C THR A 20 21.11 4.48 22.56
N ASP A 21 19.91 4.32 22.01
CA ASP A 21 19.39 3.00 21.67
C ASP A 21 20.06 2.44 20.40
N THR A 22 20.19 1.13 20.35
CA THR A 22 20.63 0.32 19.21
C THR A 22 19.49 -0.56 18.71
N ARG A 23 19.65 -1.15 17.51
CA ARG A 23 18.73 -2.18 16.99
C ARG A 23 18.41 -3.26 18.03
N GLN A 24 19.44 -3.75 18.73
CA GLN A 24 19.27 -4.79 19.74
C GLN A 24 18.39 -4.31 20.89
N THR A 25 18.64 -3.11 21.42
CA THR A 25 17.82 -2.56 22.52
C THR A 25 16.41 -2.25 22.09
N VAL A 26 16.20 -1.82 20.84
CA VAL A 26 14.87 -1.59 20.26
C VAL A 26 14.10 -2.91 20.17
N LEU A 27 14.72 -3.98 19.66
CA LEU A 27 14.12 -5.31 19.64
C LEU A 27 13.82 -5.84 21.05
N THR A 28 14.70 -5.59 22.02
CA THR A 28 14.46 -6.00 23.41
C THR A 28 13.28 -5.25 24.04
N LYS A 29 13.14 -3.94 23.76
CA LYS A 29 12.07 -3.11 24.33
C LYS A 29 10.73 -3.29 23.63
N LEU A 30 10.74 -3.42 22.30
CA LEU A 30 9.53 -3.35 21.46
C LEU A 30 9.25 -4.64 20.68
N GLY A 31 10.15 -5.62 20.67
CA GLY A 31 10.04 -6.77 19.78
C GLY A 31 10.23 -6.41 18.31
N THR A 32 9.81 -7.32 17.41
CA THR A 32 9.93 -7.10 15.96
C THR A 32 9.04 -5.95 15.49
N PRO A 33 9.49 -5.14 14.53
CA PRO A 33 8.69 -4.05 13.99
C PRO A 33 7.43 -4.56 13.30
N SER A 34 6.43 -3.69 13.15
CA SER A 34 5.23 -4.01 12.37
C SER A 34 5.55 -4.20 10.89
N THR A 35 6.47 -3.39 10.36
CA THR A 35 7.04 -3.52 9.02
C THR A 35 8.35 -2.74 8.91
N THR A 36 9.11 -2.97 7.84
CA THR A 36 10.32 -2.23 7.49
C THR A 36 10.09 -1.39 6.22
N SER A 37 10.98 -0.43 5.94
CA SER A 37 10.87 0.38 4.73
C SER A 37 10.98 -0.44 3.45
N ALA A 38 10.16 -0.09 2.46
CA ALA A 38 10.19 -0.72 1.14
C ALA A 38 11.46 -0.35 0.34
N PHE A 39 12.10 0.77 0.66
CA PHE A 39 13.31 1.28 -0.02
C PHE A 39 14.57 1.14 0.82
N GLU A 40 14.41 1.18 2.14
CA GLU A 40 15.50 1.24 3.13
C GLU A 40 15.25 0.20 4.24
N SER A 41 14.98 -1.04 3.82
CA SER A 41 14.51 -2.12 4.70
C SER A 41 15.44 -2.38 5.89
N ASP A 42 16.73 -2.15 5.69
CA ASP A 42 17.73 -2.39 6.70
C ASP A 42 17.84 -1.24 7.69
N THR A 43 17.52 0.02 7.34
CA THR A 43 17.78 1.18 8.20
C THR A 43 16.52 1.78 8.80
N ILE A 44 15.33 1.48 8.29
CA ILE A 44 14.09 2.08 8.79
C ILE A 44 13.07 1.03 9.20
N TRP A 45 12.65 1.09 10.46
CA TRP A 45 11.62 0.26 11.05
C TRP A 45 10.39 1.07 11.43
N TYR A 46 9.21 0.48 11.26
CA TYR A 46 7.94 1.09 11.63
C TYR A 46 7.21 0.25 12.68
N TYR A 47 6.78 0.92 13.73
CA TYR A 47 5.82 0.40 14.71
C TYR A 47 4.52 1.18 14.56
N MET A 48 3.43 0.48 14.24
CA MET A 48 2.17 1.15 13.95
C MET A 48 1.00 0.50 14.67
N ASN A 49 0.09 1.34 15.12
CA ASN A 49 -1.18 0.92 15.71
C ASN A 49 -2.32 1.78 15.18
N GLN A 50 -3.49 1.17 15.08
CA GLN A 50 -4.67 1.78 14.51
C GLN A 50 -5.93 1.43 15.30
N VAL A 51 -6.78 2.42 15.51
CA VAL A 51 -8.14 2.27 16.02
C VAL A 51 -9.12 2.45 14.86
N THR A 52 -9.94 1.43 14.65
CA THR A 52 -11.01 1.42 13.66
C THR A 52 -12.35 1.38 14.38
N GLU A 53 -13.24 2.29 14.01
CA GLU A 53 -14.58 2.38 14.55
C GLU A 53 -15.62 2.11 13.47
N LYS A 54 -16.68 1.42 13.85
CA LYS A 54 -17.82 1.15 12.99
C LYS A 54 -19.06 1.62 13.71
N TYR A 55 -19.75 2.61 13.13
CA TYR A 55 -21.02 3.11 13.64
C TYR A 55 -22.16 2.54 12.79
N THR A 56 -23.13 1.89 13.43
CA THR A 56 -24.32 1.29 12.79
C THR A 56 -23.97 0.42 11.55
N TYR A 57 -24.72 0.57 10.47
CA TYR A 57 -24.51 -0.04 9.16
C TYR A 57 -23.43 0.64 8.30
N ASN A 58 -22.78 1.72 8.76
CA ASN A 58 -21.75 2.40 7.97
C ASN A 58 -20.48 1.53 7.81
N ARG A 59 -19.68 1.87 6.80
CA ARG A 59 -18.35 1.27 6.62
C ARG A 59 -17.44 1.65 7.79
N PRO A 60 -16.63 0.71 8.33
CA PRO A 60 -15.63 1.03 9.34
C PRO A 60 -14.71 2.17 8.87
N GLN A 61 -14.38 3.08 9.78
CA GLN A 61 -13.46 4.19 9.53
C GLN A 61 -12.31 4.13 10.53
N VAL A 62 -11.13 4.52 10.08
CA VAL A 62 -9.97 4.68 10.96
C VAL A 62 -10.12 6.01 11.70
N THR A 63 -10.26 5.96 13.02
CA THR A 63 -10.42 7.17 13.85
C THR A 63 -9.10 7.62 14.45
N GLN A 64 -8.17 6.69 14.69
CA GLN A 64 -6.84 7.01 15.18
C GLN A 64 -5.80 6.10 14.53
N ARG A 65 -4.66 6.68 14.19
CA ARG A 65 -3.47 5.97 13.73
C ARG A 65 -2.24 6.63 14.34
N SER A 66 -1.30 5.82 14.79
CA SER A 66 0.03 6.25 15.19
C SER A 66 1.05 5.34 14.51
N VAL A 67 2.00 5.95 13.82
CA VAL A 67 3.11 5.28 13.14
C VAL A 67 4.39 5.89 13.68
N THR A 68 5.21 5.10 14.36
CA THR A 68 6.54 5.53 14.78
C THR A 68 7.58 4.92 13.87
N GLU A 69 8.30 5.79 13.18
CA GLU A 69 9.48 5.51 12.38
C GLU A 69 10.72 5.58 13.28
N ILE A 70 11.52 4.53 13.26
CA ILE A 70 12.83 4.48 13.92
C ILE A 70 13.87 4.27 12.83
N THR A 71 14.76 5.26 12.68
CA THR A 71 15.85 5.25 11.70
C THR A 71 17.13 4.85 12.39
N PHE A 72 17.89 3.94 11.79
CA PHE A 72 19.20 3.49 12.26
C PHE A 72 20.30 3.99 11.34
N ASN A 73 21.46 4.29 11.91
CA ASN A 73 22.68 4.51 11.14
C ASN A 73 23.37 3.18 10.78
N ASP A 74 24.47 3.28 10.01
CA ASP A 74 25.26 2.13 9.55
C ASP A 74 25.88 1.31 10.70
N ALA A 75 26.12 1.96 11.86
CA ALA A 75 26.61 1.29 13.07
C ALA A 75 25.49 0.59 13.86
N GLY A 76 24.24 0.65 13.40
CA GLY A 76 23.08 0.05 14.06
C GLY A 76 22.57 0.80 15.29
N GLN A 77 22.99 2.05 15.50
CA GLN A 77 22.43 2.95 16.50
C GLN A 77 21.21 3.69 15.94
N VAL A 78 20.26 4.03 16.80
CA VAL A 78 19.12 4.86 16.45
C VAL A 78 19.61 6.27 16.11
N ALA A 79 19.42 6.68 14.86
CA ALA A 79 19.73 8.01 14.36
C ALA A 79 18.55 8.98 14.53
N GLY A 80 17.31 8.47 14.50
CA GLY A 80 16.11 9.30 14.61
C GLY A 80 14.87 8.51 14.98
N VAL A 81 13.93 9.21 15.62
CA VAL A 81 12.60 8.69 15.95
C VAL A 81 11.58 9.75 15.54
N ARG A 82 10.59 9.35 14.74
CA ARG A 82 9.53 10.24 14.23
C ARG A 82 8.17 9.57 14.39
N THR A 83 7.22 10.27 14.99
CA THR A 83 5.84 9.77 15.13
C THR A 83 4.91 10.54 14.18
N LEU A 84 4.12 9.80 13.42
CA LEU A 84 3.14 10.28 12.46
C LEU A 84 1.74 9.85 12.91
N GLY A 85 0.78 10.74 12.77
CA GLY A 85 -0.63 10.53 13.07
C GLY A 85 -1.47 10.23 11.84
N LEU A 86 -2.79 10.21 12.04
CA LEU A 86 -3.76 10.04 10.94
C LEU A 86 -3.73 11.22 9.93
N ALA A 87 -3.42 12.42 10.40
CA ALA A 87 -3.40 13.64 9.60
C ALA A 87 -2.18 13.73 8.65
N ASP A 88 -1.11 13.02 8.96
CA ASP A 88 0.12 12.99 8.15
C ASP A 88 0.01 12.04 6.94
N GLY A 89 -1.14 11.38 6.76
CA GLY A 89 -1.37 10.46 5.66
C GLY A 89 -1.79 11.17 4.37
N ASP A 90 -1.12 10.84 3.27
CA ASP A 90 -1.51 11.31 1.93
C ASP A 90 -2.57 10.42 1.28
N ARG A 91 -3.48 11.06 0.53
CA ARG A 91 -4.45 10.34 -0.32
C ARG A 91 -3.87 10.22 -1.73
N ILE A 92 -3.43 9.02 -2.07
CA ILE A 92 -2.91 8.73 -3.40
C ILE A 92 -4.06 8.27 -4.30
N ALA A 93 -4.34 9.04 -5.36
CA ALA A 93 -5.27 8.65 -6.40
C ALA A 93 -4.54 7.79 -7.44
N MET A 94 -5.02 6.56 -7.68
CA MET A 94 -4.47 5.71 -8.72
C MET A 94 -4.80 6.27 -10.11
N ASN A 95 -3.87 6.10 -11.05
CA ASN A 95 -4.06 6.53 -12.43
C ASN A 95 -5.04 5.57 -13.13
N GLY A 96 -6.15 6.09 -13.66
CA GLY A 96 -7.17 5.31 -14.35
C GLY A 96 -6.88 5.01 -15.83
N ARG A 97 -5.64 5.21 -16.31
CA ARG A 97 -5.30 4.84 -17.69
C ARG A 97 -5.28 3.33 -17.82
N GLU A 98 -6.01 2.85 -18.81
CA GLU A 98 -5.98 1.47 -19.24
C GLU A 98 -5.06 1.34 -20.45
N THR A 99 -4.27 0.29 -20.49
CA THR A 99 -3.51 -0.07 -21.69
C THR A 99 -4.48 -0.77 -22.65
N PRO A 100 -4.77 -0.22 -23.85
CA PRO A 100 -5.66 -0.87 -24.79
C PRO A 100 -5.16 -2.28 -25.12
N THR A 101 -6.06 -3.27 -25.06
CA THR A 101 -5.74 -4.64 -25.42
C THR A 101 -5.62 -4.76 -26.94
N ARG A 102 -4.72 -5.64 -27.42
CA ARG A 102 -4.69 -6.02 -28.83
C ARG A 102 -5.79 -7.04 -29.09
N GLY A 103 -6.69 -6.74 -30.02
CA GLY A 103 -7.75 -7.66 -30.44
C GLY A 103 -9.06 -6.94 -30.69
N ARG A 104 -9.97 -7.62 -31.41
CA ARG A 104 -11.27 -7.05 -31.78
C ARG A 104 -12.16 -6.86 -30.55
N GLN A 105 -12.60 -5.64 -30.28
CA GLN A 105 -13.70 -5.38 -29.35
C GLN A 105 -15.03 -5.62 -30.05
N LEU A 106 -15.79 -6.64 -29.62
CA LEU A 106 -17.14 -6.88 -30.13
C LEU A 106 -18.13 -5.94 -29.43
N THR A 107 -18.99 -5.28 -30.20
CA THR A 107 -20.12 -4.52 -29.66
C THR A 107 -21.14 -5.44 -28.99
N ILE A 108 -22.00 -4.89 -28.11
CA ILE A 108 -23.01 -5.68 -27.38
C ILE A 108 -23.89 -6.50 -28.34
N LEU A 109 -24.29 -5.91 -29.48
CA LEU A 109 -25.13 -6.60 -30.46
C LEU A 109 -24.40 -7.75 -31.15
N GLU A 110 -23.11 -7.60 -31.47
CA GLU A 110 -22.31 -8.66 -32.08
C GLU A 110 -22.07 -9.83 -31.11
N GLN A 111 -21.90 -9.55 -29.81
CA GLN A 111 -21.78 -10.60 -28.78
C GLN A 111 -23.09 -11.37 -28.59
N LEU A 112 -24.24 -10.68 -28.63
CA LEU A 112 -25.55 -11.33 -28.53
C LEU A 112 -25.83 -12.18 -29.77
N LEU A 113 -25.64 -11.64 -30.97
CA LEU A 113 -25.95 -12.33 -32.23
C LEU A 113 -24.95 -13.45 -32.57
N GLY A 114 -23.68 -13.31 -32.15
CA GLY A 114 -22.65 -14.34 -32.33
C GLY A 114 -22.90 -15.63 -31.56
N ASN A 115 -23.72 -15.60 -30.49
CA ASN A 115 -24.11 -16.79 -29.73
C ASN A 115 -25.32 -17.52 -30.33
N VAL A 116 -26.19 -16.82 -31.07
CA VAL A 116 -27.44 -17.38 -31.62
C VAL A 116 -27.24 -17.90 -33.04
N ALA A 117 -26.40 -17.22 -33.82
CA ALA A 117 -26.02 -17.65 -35.15
C ALA A 117 -24.65 -18.32 -35.09
N ARG A 118 -24.57 -19.64 -35.37
CA ARG A 118 -23.31 -20.35 -35.63
C ARG A 118 -22.68 -19.91 -36.98
N GLY A 119 -22.61 -18.62 -37.24
CA GLY A 119 -22.20 -18.00 -38.50
C GLY A 119 -21.11 -16.98 -38.25
N GLN A 120 -20.00 -17.13 -38.97
CA GLN A 120 -18.82 -16.27 -38.89
C GLN A 120 -19.19 -14.78 -39.04
N LEU A 121 -18.91 -13.99 -38.01
CA LEU A 121 -19.04 -12.52 -38.09
C LEU A 121 -18.03 -11.96 -39.12
N PRO A 122 -18.44 -10.99 -39.97
CA PRO A 122 -17.53 -10.35 -40.91
C PRO A 122 -16.34 -9.70 -40.19
N ARG A 123 -15.13 -9.80 -40.77
CA ARG A 123 -13.93 -9.15 -40.26
C ARG A 123 -13.98 -7.66 -40.64
N THR A 124 -14.35 -6.80 -39.71
CA THR A 124 -14.10 -5.35 -39.81
C THR A 124 -12.65 -5.09 -39.40
N GLU A 125 -11.83 -4.69 -40.38
CA GLU A 125 -10.43 -4.30 -40.19
C GLU A 125 -10.36 -2.84 -39.74
N GLU A 126 -10.69 -2.55 -38.49
CA GLU A 126 -10.43 -1.21 -37.95
C GLU A 126 -10.04 -1.29 -36.47
N ASP A 127 -8.77 -1.64 -36.24
CA ASP A 127 -8.08 -1.52 -34.96
C ASP A 127 -6.57 -1.43 -35.26
N GLN A 128 -6.02 -0.22 -35.45
CA GLN A 128 -4.57 -0.03 -35.46
C GLN A 128 -4.09 1.09 -34.54
N PRO A 129 -3.73 0.76 -33.30
CA PRO A 129 -2.73 1.49 -32.55
C PRO A 129 -1.35 0.83 -32.70
N GLY A 130 -0.37 1.61 -33.22
CA GLY A 130 1.06 1.28 -33.15
C GLY A 130 1.74 0.79 -34.43
N GLN A 131 1.68 1.55 -35.54
CA GLN A 131 2.55 1.30 -36.69
C GLN A 131 4.03 1.40 -36.27
N ARG A 132 4.73 0.26 -36.32
CA ARG A 132 6.17 0.16 -36.07
C ARG A 132 6.95 0.72 -37.26
N ARG A 133 8.10 1.36 -36.93
CA ARG A 133 9.07 1.92 -37.89
C ARG A 133 9.59 0.85 -38.85
N PRO A 134 9.85 1.20 -40.12
CA PRO A 134 10.50 0.31 -41.07
C PRO A 134 12.00 0.23 -40.73
N ASP A 135 12.47 -0.96 -40.41
CA ASP A 135 13.86 -1.38 -40.61
C ASP A 135 14.10 -1.82 -42.05
#